data_AF-A0A926AEG7-F1
#
_entry.id   AF-A0A926AEG7-F1
#
_cell.length_a   1.000
_cell.length_b   1.000
_cell.length_c   1.000
_cell.angle_alpha   90.00
_cell.angle_beta   90.00
_cell.angle_gamma   90.00
#
_symmetry.space_group_name_H-M   'P 1'
#
loop_
_entity.id
_entity.type
_entity.pdbx_description
1 polymer ?
#
loop_
_entity_poly.entity_id
_entity_poly.type
_entity_poly.pdbx_seq_one_letter_code
_entity_poly.pdbx_strand_id
1 'polypeptide(L)' 'MPDTTPLYIANRYQLLTKLGEGGMGIVYRAYDRLTGQTVALKQLTVPGELLVFSSRPSLTNQSDVR' A
#
# COMPACT_ATOMS: atom_id res chain seq x y z
N MET A 1 23.73 7.59 14.61
CA MET A 1 23.27 6.50 13.72
C MET A 1 22.27 7.13 12.78
N PRO A 2 22.35 6.96 11.45
CA PRO A 2 21.31 7.52 10.59
C PRO A 2 19.98 6.82 10.93
N ASP A 3 18.98 7.61 11.33
CA ASP A 3 17.63 7.16 11.66
C ASP A 3 16.97 6.57 10.41
N THR A 4 17.29 5.31 10.12
CA THR A 4 16.75 4.59 8.98
C THR A 4 15.44 3.97 9.43
N THR A 5 14.44 4.80 9.68
CA THR A 5 13.10 4.32 10.04
C THR A 5 12.59 3.44 8.89
N PRO A 6 12.33 2.15 9.13
CA PRO A 6 11.88 1.25 8.07
C PRO A 6 10.54 1.72 7.52
N LEU A 7 10.44 1.78 6.19
CA LEU A 7 9.20 2.13 5.51
C LEU A 7 8.28 0.90 5.46
N TYR A 8 7.06 1.06 5.97
CA TYR A 8 6.05 0.01 5.98
C TYR A 8 4.85 0.35 5.11
N ILE A 9 4.34 -0.63 4.37
CA ILE A 9 3.07 -0.56 3.67
C ILE A 9 2.04 -1.43 4.38
N ALA A 10 0.87 -0.86 4.65
CA ALA A 10 -0.24 -1.50 5.34
C ALA A 10 0.16 -2.14 6.69
N ASN A 11 1.18 -1.58 7.36
CA ASN A 11 1.81 -2.11 8.58
C ASN A 11 2.32 -3.58 8.49
N ARG A 12 2.38 -4.16 7.28
CA ARG A 12 2.71 -5.57 7.04
C ARG A 12 4.00 -5.75 6.26
N TYR A 13 4.17 -4.99 5.18
CA TYR A 13 5.30 -5.15 4.28
C TYR A 13 6.37 -4.13 4.63
N GLN A 14 7.54 -4.59 5.06
CA GLN A 14 8.72 -3.75 5.24
C GLN A 14 9.42 -3.59 3.89
N LEU A 15 9.54 -2.38 3.36
CA LEU A 15 10.29 -2.14 2.13
C LEU A 15 11.78 -2.27 2.41
N LEU A 16 12.47 -3.05 1.57
CA LEU A 16 13.91 -3.29 1.68
C LEU A 16 14.69 -2.56 0.59
N THR A 17 14.43 -2.89 -0.67
CA THR A 17 15.12 -2.26 -1.81
C THR A 17 14.24 -2.25 -3.05
N LYS A 18 14.49 -1.30 -3.96
CA LYS A 18 13.84 -1.26 -5.27
C LYS A 18 14.43 -2.33 -6.18
N LEU A 19 13.58 -3.14 -6.79
CA LEU A 19 13.96 -4.16 -7.77
C LEU A 19 13.81 -3.68 -9.21
N GLY A 20 12.87 -2.78 -9.49
CA GLY A 20 12.66 -2.23 -10.82
C GLY A 20 11.56 -1.19 -10.87
N GLU A 21 11.50 -0.45 -11.97
CA GLU A 21 10.48 0.56 -12.26
C GLU A 21 10.12 0.51 -13.74
N GLY A 22 8.85 0.73 -14.05
CA GLY A 22 8.35 0.88 -15.41
C GLY A 22 7.05 1.69 -15.41
N GLY A 23 6.38 1.76 -16.57
CA GLY A 23 5.24 2.66 -16.77
C GLY A 23 4.05 2.46 -15.81
N MET A 24 3.87 1.27 -15.24
CA MET A 24 2.77 0.98 -14.31
C MET A 24 3.16 1.11 -12.82
N GLY A 25 4.42 1.45 -12.52
CA GLY A 25 4.88 1.69 -11.15
C GLY A 25 6.20 0.98 -10.80
N ILE A 26 6.40 0.74 -9.50
CA ILE A 26 7.68 0.32 -8.92
C ILE A 26 7.54 -1.04 -8.26
N VAL A 27 8.53 -1.91 -8.44
CA VAL A 27 8.65 -3.19 -7.75
C VAL A 27 9.71 -3.08 -6.67
N TYR A 28 9.36 -3.44 -5.44
CA TYR A 28 10.27 -3.51 -4.30
C TYR A 28 10.47 -4.95 -3.85
N ARG A 29 11.65 -5.24 -3.32
CA ARG A 29 11.85 -6.34 -2.40
C ARG A 29 11.28 -5.90 -1.06
N ALA A 30 10.39 -6.69 -0.50
CA ALA A 30 9.81 -6.42 0.80
C ALA A 30 9.85 -7.67 1.69
N TYR A 31 9.93 -7.46 3.00
CA TYR A 31 9.71 -8.52 3.97
C TYR A 31 8.26 -8.51 4.43
N ASP A 32 7.54 -9.60 4.22
CA ASP A 32 6.19 -9.79 4.74
C ASP A 32 6.27 -10.28 6.19
N ARG A 33 5.89 -9.40 7.12
CA ARG A 33 5.96 -9.67 8.57
C ARG A 33 4.96 -10.74 9.03
N LEU A 34 3.91 -11.00 8.27
CA LEU A 34 2.90 -11.99 8.63
C LEU A 34 3.34 -13.41 8.28
N THR A 35 3.95 -13.57 7.11
CA THR A 35 4.40 -14.89 6.60
C THR A 35 5.86 -15.17 6.88
N GLY A 36 6.65 -14.14 7.22
CA GLY A 36 8.09 -14.25 7.41
C GLY A 36 8.90 -14.41 6.12
N GLN A 37 8.29 -14.11 4.97
CA GLN A 37 8.89 -14.33 3.66
C GLN A 37 9.32 -13.03 2.97
N THR A 38 10.37 -13.13 2.16
CA THR A 38 10.76 -12.05 1.25
C THR A 38 9.92 -12.15 -0.02
N VAL A 39 9.25 -11.06 -0.39
CA VAL A 39 8.33 -11.00 -1.53
C VAL A 39 8.69 -9.86 -2.48
N ALA A 40 8.22 -9.94 -3.71
CA ALA A 40 8.21 -8.82 -4.65
C ALA A 40 6.89 -8.05 -4.50
N LEU A 41 6.97 -6.80 -4.03
CA LEU A 41 5.81 -5.91 -3.85
C LEU A 41 5.75 -4.91 -5.01
N LYS A 42 4.72 -5.01 -5.87
CA LYS A 42 4.49 -4.07 -6.98
C LYS A 42 3.53 -2.95 -6.54
N GLN A 43 4.07 -1.75 -6.38
CA GLN A 43 3.29 -0.53 -6.15
C GLN A 43 2.85 0.04 -7.49
N LEU A 44 1.53 0.17 -7.69
CA LEU A 44 0.96 0.74 -8.90
C LEU A 44 0.77 2.25 -8.74
N THR A 45 1.16 3.01 -9.77
CA THR A 45 0.85 4.44 -9.87
C THR A 45 -0.41 4.58 -10.69
N VAL A 46 -1.55 4.76 -10.03
CA VAL A 46 -2.84 4.98 -10.70
C VAL A 46 -3.37 6.39 -10.36
N PRO A 47 -4.00 7.09 -11.33
CA PRO A 47 -4.73 8.31 -11.05
C PRO A 47 -5.74 8.12 -9.92
N GLY A 48 -5.76 9.05 -8.95
CA GLY A 48 -6.64 8.96 -7.78
C GLY A 48 -8.13 8.87 -8.13
N GLU A 49 -8.54 9.44 -9.27
CA GLU A 49 -9.90 9.36 -9.81
C GLU A 49 -10.36 7.92 -10.10
N LEU A 50 -9.45 7.03 -10.52
CA LEU A 50 -9.74 5.61 -10.73
C LEU A 50 -9.91 4.84 -9.41
N LEU A 51 -9.34 5.34 -8.31
CA LEU A 51 -9.43 4.70 -7.00
C LEU A 51 -10.79 4.95 -6.32
N VAL A 52 -11.42 6.11 -6.58
CA VAL A 52 -12.73 6.49 -5.99
C VAL A 52 -13.83 5.49 -6.37
N PHE A 53 -13.80 4.95 -7.59
CA PHE A 53 -14.81 4.00 -8.07
C PHE A 53 -14.73 2.63 -7.36
N SER A 54 -13.58 2.28 -6.78
CA SER A 54 -13.33 0.95 -6.18
C SER A 54 -13.45 0.93 -4.66
N SER A 55 -13.38 2.09 -4.01
CA SER A 55 -13.71 2.24 -2.59
C SER A 55 -15.19 2.54 -2.46
N ARG A 56 -16.04 1.55 -2.14
CA ARG A 56 -17.41 1.85 -1.68
C ARG A 56 -17.30 2.82 -0.50
N PRO A 57 -17.79 4.07 -0.60
CA PRO A 57 -17.94 4.88 0.58
C PRO A 57 -19.00 4.18 1.42
N SER A 58 -18.63 3.78 2.64
CA SER A 58 -19.59 3.33 3.63
C SER A 58 -20.55 4.49 3.89
N LEU A 59 -21.70 4.50 3.21
CA LEU A 59 -22.84 5.33 3.59
C LEU A 59 -23.33 4.80 4.93
N THR A 60 -22.74 5.30 6.02
CA THR A 60 -23.28 5.12 7.37
C THR A 60 -24.63 5.81 7.39
N ASN A 61 -25.64 4.97 7.65
CA ASN A 61 -27.05 5.29 7.82
C ASN A 61 -27.24 6.55 8.67
N GLN A 62 -27.70 7.64 8.05
CA GLN A 62 -28.16 8.83 8.76
C GLN A 62 -29.56 8.54 9.28
N SER A 63 -29.64 7.95 10.48
CA SER A 63 -30.88 7.89 11.26
C SER A 63 -31.19 9.29 11.75
N ASP A 64 -31.99 10.01 10.96
CA ASP A 64 -32.65 11.24 11.38
C ASP A 64 -33.62 10.88 12.52
N VAL A 65 -33.24 11.27 13.72
CA VAL A 65 -34.06 11.22 14.93
C VAL A 65 -35.01 12.39 14.87
N ARG A 66 -36.29 12.15 14.55
CA ARG A 66 -37.43 12.96 14.99
C ARG A 66 -38.65 12.08 15.21
#